data_AF-A0A1V4KCA7-F1
#
_entry.id   AF-A0A1V4KCA7-F1
#
_cell.length_a   1.000
_cell.length_b   1.000
_cell.length_c   1.000
_cell.angle_alpha   90.00
_cell.angle_beta   90.00
_cell.angle_gamma   90.00
#
_symmetry.space_group_name_H-M   'P 1'
#
loop_
_entity.id
_entity.type
_entity.pdbx_description
1 polymer ?
#
loop_
_entity_poly.entity_id
_entity_poly.type
_entity_poly.pdbx_seq_one_letter_code
_entity_poly.pdbx_strand_id
1 'polypeptide(L)'
;MEPPPGAAESSKLRHVEKDVLIPQIMRERAKELCSEKVQAFTKCCQETGLLMVVKCRQENSALKDCLVGYYSDPLFYEECKTEYLKQREEYRATGIKKKRQKLTSNVIVRRDGCPMPACGPD
;
A
#
# COMPACT_ATOMS: atom_id res chain seq x y z
N MET A 1 -15.86 34.37 -2.99
CA MET A 1 -14.45 33.93 -2.98
C MET A 1 -14.34 32.84 -4.02
N GLU A 2 -14.04 33.22 -5.26
CA GLU A 2 -13.88 32.24 -6.35
C GLU A 2 -12.53 31.54 -6.21
N PRO A 3 -12.47 30.21 -6.31
CA PRO A 3 -11.21 29.49 -6.26
C PRO A 3 -10.40 29.77 -7.53
N PRO A 4 -9.06 29.94 -7.43
CA PRO A 4 -8.22 30.23 -8.59
C PRO A 4 -8.30 29.09 -9.63
N PRO A 5 -8.19 29.39 -10.94
CA PRO A 5 -8.45 28.46 -12.05
C PRO A 5 -7.48 27.27 -12.17
N GLY A 6 -6.65 27.00 -11.15
CA GLY A 6 -5.80 25.80 -11.04
C GLY A 6 -6.15 24.85 -9.87
N ALA A 7 -7.00 25.28 -8.92
CA ALA A 7 -7.32 24.48 -7.73
C ALA A 7 -8.37 23.38 -7.98
N ALA A 8 -9.27 23.59 -8.94
CA ALA A 8 -10.26 22.58 -9.32
C ALA A 8 -9.65 21.44 -10.17
N GLU A 9 -8.63 21.74 -10.98
CA GLU A 9 -7.93 20.78 -11.84
C GLU A 9 -6.89 19.92 -11.09
N SER A 10 -6.32 20.44 -10.00
CA SER A 10 -5.46 19.62 -9.13
C SER A 10 -6.25 18.54 -8.39
N SER A 11 -7.53 18.78 -8.10
CA SER A 11 -8.40 17.83 -7.40
C SER A 11 -8.96 16.71 -8.30
N LYS A 12 -8.87 16.85 -9.63
CA LYS A 12 -9.38 15.86 -10.58
C LYS A 12 -8.35 14.74 -10.78
N LEU A 13 -8.73 13.53 -10.35
CA LEU A 13 -7.93 12.32 -10.45
C LEU A 13 -8.26 11.56 -11.73
N ARG A 14 -7.22 11.17 -12.48
CA ARG A 14 -7.33 10.24 -13.61
C ARG A 14 -7.51 8.81 -13.11
N HIS A 15 -8.00 7.92 -13.97
CA HIS A 15 -8.18 6.49 -13.66
C HIS A 15 -6.90 5.86 -13.10
N VAL A 16 -5.75 6.12 -13.73
CA VAL A 16 -4.44 5.62 -13.25
C VAL A 16 -4.09 6.16 -11.85
N GLU A 17 -4.47 7.40 -11.55
CA GLU A 17 -4.18 8.01 -10.25
C GLU A 17 -5.07 7.39 -9.16
N LYS A 18 -6.36 7.24 -9.46
CA LYS A 18 -7.37 6.68 -8.57
C LYS A 18 -7.16 5.20 -8.28
N ASP A 19 -6.82 4.41 -9.31
CA ASP A 19 -6.86 2.94 -9.23
C ASP A 19 -5.47 2.30 -9.10
N VAL A 20 -4.40 3.05 -9.43
CA VAL A 20 -3.01 2.55 -9.36
C VAL A 20 -2.15 3.38 -8.41
N LEU A 21 -2.04 4.70 -8.61
CA LEU A 21 -1.05 5.50 -7.88
C LEU A 21 -1.40 5.76 -6.42
N ILE A 22 -2.64 6.17 -6.13
CA ILE A 22 -3.13 6.34 -4.75
C ILE A 22 -3.15 4.99 -4.02
N PRO A 23 -3.70 3.90 -4.60
CA PRO A 23 -3.66 2.62 -3.92
C PRO A 23 -2.24 2.12 -3.69
N GLN A 24 -1.27 2.43 -4.56
CA GLN A 24 0.13 2.13 -4.27
C GLN A 24 0.67 2.88 -3.05
N ILE A 25 0.35 4.17 -2.87
CA ILE A 25 0.72 4.92 -1.66
C ILE A 25 0.06 4.30 -0.43
N MET A 26 -1.24 3.97 -0.52
CA MET A 26 -1.95 3.28 0.56
C MET A 26 -1.26 1.97 0.93
N ARG A 27 -0.82 1.16 -0.05
CA ARG A 27 -0.11 -0.10 0.22
C ARG A 27 1.21 0.12 0.95
N GLU A 28 1.97 1.15 0.59
CA GLU A 28 3.24 1.47 1.23
C GLU A 28 3.02 1.94 2.67
N ARG A 29 2.12 2.90 2.88
CA ARG A 29 1.73 3.41 4.20
C ARG A 29 1.15 2.32 5.11
N ALA A 30 0.23 1.49 4.59
CA ALA A 30 -0.39 0.41 5.36
C ALA A 30 0.65 -0.64 5.80
N LYS A 31 1.68 -0.91 5.00
CA LYS A 31 2.77 -1.81 5.39
C LYS A 31 3.65 -1.23 6.51
N GLU A 32 3.87 0.08 6.51
CA GLU A 32 4.59 0.77 7.59
C GLU A 32 3.79 0.73 8.89
N LEU A 33 2.48 0.99 8.82
CA LEU A 33 1.58 0.94 9.97
C LEU A 33 1.40 -0.49 10.51
N CYS A 34 1.28 -1.48 9.63
CA CYS A 34 1.21 -2.90 9.98
C CYS A 34 2.59 -3.55 10.16
N SER A 35 3.67 -2.78 10.34
CA SER A 35 5.05 -3.28 10.34
C SER A 35 5.31 -4.39 11.35
N GLU A 36 4.68 -4.35 12.53
CA GLU A 36 4.76 -5.43 13.52
C GLU A 36 4.18 -6.74 12.99
N LYS A 37 3.02 -6.69 12.33
CA LYS A 37 2.38 -7.87 11.74
C LYS A 37 3.18 -8.39 10.55
N VAL A 38 3.77 -7.49 9.76
CA VAL A 38 4.70 -7.83 8.68
C VAL A 38 5.92 -8.55 9.24
N GLN A 39 6.50 -8.07 10.33
CA GLN A 39 7.66 -8.70 10.96
C GLN A 39 7.31 -10.06 11.56
N ALA A 40 6.20 -10.19 12.28
CA ALA A 40 5.75 -11.47 12.83
C ALA A 40 5.51 -12.51 11.73
N PHE A 41 4.82 -12.09 10.67
CA PHE A 41 4.60 -12.92 9.48
C PHE A 41 5.93 -13.32 8.83
N THR A 42 6.84 -12.36 8.63
CA THR A 42 8.18 -12.61 8.03
C THR A 42 9.02 -13.55 8.88
N LYS A 43 8.96 -13.46 10.21
CA LYS A 43 9.66 -14.40 11.11
C LYS A 43 9.11 -15.81 10.96
N CYS A 44 7.78 -15.98 11.00
CA CYS A 44 7.16 -17.28 10.77
C CYS A 44 7.55 -17.87 9.41
N CYS A 45 7.61 -17.02 8.36
CA CYS A 45 8.05 -17.41 7.03
C CYS A 45 9.48 -17.98 7.00
N GLN A 46 10.40 -17.30 7.67
CA GLN A 46 11.80 -17.69 7.73
C GLN A 46 12.00 -19.00 8.49
N GLU A 47 11.21 -19.24 9.53
CA GLU A 47 11.31 -20.43 10.39
C GLU A 47 10.66 -21.68 9.77
N THR A 48 9.56 -21.53 9.03
CA THR A 48 8.77 -22.66 8.51
C THR A 48 9.05 -23.03 7.06
N GLY A 49 9.70 -22.14 6.29
CA GLY A 49 10.10 -22.41 4.91
C GLY A 49 8.92 -22.85 4.03
N LEU A 50 8.99 -24.08 3.48
CA LEU A 50 7.98 -24.61 2.55
C LEU A 50 6.60 -24.84 3.19
N LEU A 51 6.51 -24.97 4.52
CA LEU A 51 5.26 -25.25 5.25
C LEU A 51 4.52 -23.99 5.72
N MET A 52 4.99 -22.80 5.32
CA MET A 52 4.46 -21.50 5.74
C MET A 52 2.94 -21.37 5.55
N VAL A 53 2.37 -21.84 4.44
CA VAL A 53 0.93 -21.65 4.12
C VAL A 53 0.01 -22.36 5.12
N VAL A 54 0.52 -23.37 5.82
CA VAL A 54 -0.23 -24.10 6.86
C VAL A 54 0.12 -23.57 8.24
N LYS A 55 1.42 -23.35 8.51
CA LYS A 55 1.90 -22.98 9.84
C LYS A 55 1.69 -21.50 10.18
N CYS A 56 1.83 -20.60 9.20
CA CYS A 56 1.76 -19.15 9.39
C CYS A 56 0.36 -18.55 9.14
N ARG A 57 -0.69 -19.36 9.24
CA ARG A 57 -2.07 -18.92 8.95
C ARG A 57 -2.54 -17.83 9.90
N GLN A 58 -2.11 -17.90 11.17
CA GLN A 58 -2.52 -16.94 12.18
C GLN A 58 -1.88 -15.57 11.93
N GLU A 59 -0.58 -15.53 11.67
CA GLU A 59 0.19 -14.33 11.34
C GLU A 59 -0.29 -13.73 10.02
N ASN A 60 -0.61 -14.57 9.03
CA ASN A 60 -1.17 -14.13 7.76
C ASN A 60 -2.55 -13.49 7.93
N SER A 61 -3.42 -14.08 8.76
CA SER A 61 -4.74 -13.53 9.04
C SER A 61 -4.62 -12.19 9.77
N ALA A 62 -3.78 -12.10 10.80
CA ALA A 62 -3.55 -10.86 11.53
C ALA A 62 -2.96 -9.74 10.64
N LEU A 63 -2.05 -10.09 9.72
CA LEU A 63 -1.52 -9.15 8.73
C LEU A 63 -2.59 -8.71 7.73
N LYS A 64 -3.38 -9.66 7.22
CA LYS A 64 -4.48 -9.37 6.28
C LYS A 64 -5.51 -8.45 6.93
N ASP A 65 -5.94 -8.75 8.16
CA ASP A 65 -6.95 -7.97 8.87
C ASP A 65 -6.47 -6.53 9.09
N CYS A 66 -5.20 -6.34 9.45
CA CYS A 66 -4.58 -5.03 9.57
C CYS A 66 -4.62 -4.25 8.23
N LEU A 67 -4.18 -4.89 7.14
CA LEU A 67 -4.14 -4.25 5.82
C LEU A 67 -5.54 -3.93 5.27
N VAL A 68 -6.48 -4.85 5.41
CA VAL A 68 -7.87 -4.67 4.96
C VAL A 68 -8.55 -3.54 5.73
N GLY A 69 -8.27 -3.40 7.03
CA GLY A 69 -8.74 -2.26 7.83
C GLY A 69 -8.37 -0.92 7.20
N TYR A 70 -7.11 -0.74 6.81
CA TYR A 70 -6.65 0.49 6.16
C TYR A 70 -7.19 0.67 4.73
N TYR A 71 -7.30 -0.40 3.93
CA TYR A 71 -7.86 -0.26 2.57
C TYR A 71 -9.35 0.09 2.56
N SER A 72 -10.08 -0.30 3.60
CA SER A 72 -11.52 -0.05 3.74
C SER A 72 -11.81 1.32 4.36
N ASP A 73 -10.81 1.99 4.93
CA ASP A 73 -10.97 3.26 5.61
C ASP A 73 -10.97 4.44 4.62
N PRO A 74 -12.09 5.18 4.48
CA PRO A 74 -12.16 6.34 3.61
C PRO A 74 -11.27 7.51 4.09
N LEU A 75 -11.00 7.63 5.40
CA LEU A 75 -10.12 8.67 5.92
C LEU A 75 -8.68 8.43 5.46
N PHE A 76 -8.23 7.18 5.57
CA PHE A 76 -6.91 6.77 5.09
C PHE A 76 -6.74 6.97 3.57
N TYR A 77 -7.81 6.76 2.80
CA TYR A 77 -7.82 7.05 1.36
C TYR A 77 -7.60 8.55 1.08
N GLU A 78 -8.33 9.43 1.77
CA GLU A 78 -8.20 10.88 1.58
C GLU A 78 -6.84 11.42 2.02
N GLU A 79 -6.24 10.86 3.08
CA GLU A 79 -4.86 11.17 3.48
C GLU A 79 -3.86 10.79 2.38
N CYS A 80 -3.94 9.55 1.88
CA CYS A 80 -3.07 9.06 0.81
C CYS A 80 -3.26 9.84 -0.51
N LYS A 81 -4.50 10.26 -0.78
CA LYS A 81 -4.84 11.12 -1.92
C LYS A 81 -4.24 12.52 -1.77
N THR A 82 -4.31 13.12 -0.60
CA THR A 82 -3.70 14.43 -0.32
C THR A 82 -2.19 14.36 -0.53
N GLU A 83 -1.56 13.29 -0.04
CA GLU A 83 -0.13 13.05 -0.27
C GLU A 83 0.19 12.87 -1.75
N TYR A 84 -0.63 12.12 -2.49
CA TYR A 84 -0.49 11.96 -3.93
C TYR A 84 -0.54 13.31 -4.67
N LEU A 85 -1.51 14.16 -4.33
CA LEU A 85 -1.68 15.47 -4.95
C LEU A 85 -0.48 16.38 -4.71
N LYS A 86 0.06 16.37 -3.49
CA LYS A 86 1.30 17.08 -3.15
C LYS A 86 2.49 16.57 -3.98
N GLN A 87 2.66 15.26 -4.09
CA GLN A 87 3.73 14.67 -4.93
C GLN A 87 3.56 15.04 -6.41
N ARG A 88 2.32 15.09 -6.90
CA ARG A 88 2.00 15.48 -8.28
C ARG A 88 2.31 16.95 -8.53
N GLU A 89 2.04 17.83 -7.58
CA GLU A 89 2.41 19.25 -7.64
C GLU A 89 3.92 19.45 -7.63
N GLU A 90 4.63 18.78 -6.71
CA GLU A 90 6.10 18.75 -6.66
C GLU A 90 6.70 18.28 -8.00
N TYR A 91 6.14 17.22 -8.60
CA TYR A 91 6.57 16.73 -9.91
C TYR A 91 6.31 17.72 -11.04
N ARG A 92 5.17 18.43 -11.02
CA ARG A 92 4.86 19.48 -12.01
C ARG A 92 5.78 20.68 -11.89
N ALA A 93 6.18 21.05 -10.67
CA ALA A 93 7.07 22.18 -10.41
C ALA A 93 8.53 21.86 -10.73
N THR A 94 9.01 20.67 -10.39
CA THR A 94 10.44 20.32 -10.45
C THR A 94 10.82 19.34 -11.56
N GLY A 95 9.85 18.60 -12.11
CA GLY A 95 10.09 17.50 -13.04
C GLY A 95 10.73 16.25 -12.41
N ILE A 96 10.97 16.23 -11.09
CA ILE A 96 11.66 15.15 -10.39
C ILE A 96 10.65 14.19 -9.78
N LYS A 97 10.68 12.92 -10.18
CA LYS A 97 9.81 11.88 -9.61
C LYS A 97 10.32 11.50 -8.22
N LYS A 98 9.46 11.54 -7.20
CA LYS A 98 9.77 10.99 -5.87
C LYS A 98 10.05 9.49 -6.03
N LYS A 99 11.26 9.05 -5.65
CA LYS A 99 11.58 7.62 -5.57
C LYS A 99 10.74 7.03 -4.45
N ARG A 100 9.76 6.21 -4.81
CA ARG A 100 9.09 5.34 -3.85
C ARG A 100 10.12 4.37 -3.31
N GLN A 101 10.33 4.38 -2.00
CA GLN A 101 11.20 3.41 -1.39
C GLN A 101 10.58 2.04 -1.60
N LYS A 102 11.21 1.22 -2.45
CA LYS A 102 10.90 -0.20 -2.48
C LYS A 102 11.34 -0.72 -1.12
N LEU A 103 10.38 -1.00 -0.24
CA LEU A 103 10.67 -1.77 0.96
C LEU A 103 11.28 -3.09 0.47
N THR A 104 12.59 -3.25 0.63
CA THR A 104 13.36 -4.44 0.24
C THR A 104 13.08 -5.58 1.21
N SER A 105 11.80 -5.80 1.53
CA SER A 105 11.34 -6.98 2.21
C SER A 105 11.18 -8.04 1.13
N ASN A 106 11.94 -9.13 1.21
CA ASN A 106 11.81 -10.30 0.32
C ASN A 106 10.43 -10.99 0.40
N VAL A 107 9.45 -10.38 1.08
CA VAL A 107 8.08 -10.85 1.27
C VAL A 107 7.15 -10.01 0.38
N ILE A 108 6.82 -10.54 -0.80
CA ILE A 108 5.81 -9.96 -1.69
C ILE A 108 4.44 -10.35 -1.14
N VAL A 109 3.85 -9.46 -0.33
CA VAL A 109 2.46 -9.56 0.11
C VAL A 109 1.55 -9.00 -1.00
N ARG A 110 0.66 -9.84 -1.57
CA ARG A 110 -0.38 -9.42 -2.53
C ARG A 110 -1.39 -8.49 -1.86
N ARG A 111 -2.24 -7.85 -2.68
CA ARG A 111 -3.30 -6.94 -2.21
C ARG A 111 -4.24 -7.61 -1.20
N ASP A 112 -4.38 -8.93 -1.30
CA ASP A 112 -5.19 -9.80 -0.43
C ASP A 112 -4.46 -10.24 0.86
N GLY A 113 -3.25 -9.73 1.12
CA GLY A 113 -2.45 -10.11 2.29
C GLY A 113 -1.63 -11.39 2.11
N CYS A 114 -1.74 -12.08 0.97
CA CYS A 114 -1.11 -13.39 0.77
C CYS A 114 0.34 -13.28 0.25
N PRO A 115 1.30 -14.08 0.74
CA PRO A 115 2.67 -14.10 0.23
C PRO A 115 2.70 -14.81 -1.13
N MET A 116 3.40 -14.26 -2.12
CA MET A 116 3.80 -15.01 -3.32
C MET A 116 4.94 -15.95 -2.92
N PRO A 117 4.64 -17.20 -2.52
CA PRO A 117 4.21 -18.23 -3.48
C PRO A 117 2.94 -19.03 -3.09
N ALA A 118 2.11 -18.52 -2.20
CA ALA A 118 0.98 -19.27 -1.59
C ALA A 118 -0.31 -19.35 -2.44
N CYS A 119 -0.28 -18.96 -3.72
CA CYS A 119 -1.40 -19.17 -4.65
C CYS A 119 -0.95 -20.03 -5.84
N GLY A 120 -1.18 -21.34 -5.75
CA GLY A 120 -1.55 -22.14 -6.90
C GLY A 120 -2.97 -21.76 -7.35
N PRO A 121 -3.36 -22.05 -8.60
CA PRO A 121 -4.62 -21.58 -9.16
C PRO A 121 -5.80 -22.32 -8.51
N ASP A 122 -6.89 -21.60 -8.25
CA ASP A 122 -8.23 -22.16 -8.40
C ASP A 122 -8.54 -22.26 -9.90
#